data_AF-A0AAV3SR25-F1
#
_entry.id   AF-A0AAV3SR25-F1
#
_cell.length_a   1.000
_cell.length_b   1.000
_cell.length_c   1.000
_cell.angle_alpha   90.00
_cell.angle_beta   90.00
_cell.angle_gamma   90.00
#
_symmetry.space_group_name_H-M   'P 1'
#
loop_
_entity.id
_entity.type
_entity.pdbx_description
1 polymer ?
#
loop_
_entity_poly.entity_id
_entity_poly.type
_entity_poly.pdbx_seq_one_letter_code
_entity_poly.pdbx_strand_id
1 'polypeptide(L)'
;MPYVHYNGGGRYRTSGHLFEEGDVVEVEEDLADYLCEKDEFARVEGDETIDEPEIASEDTVDTLDESEESAESEGFDVDEWTHEHHYQERAEQVRAGEHDEHLDAIAEAESATTVQDAVGERRAELEA
;
A
#
# COMPACT_ATOMS: atom_id res chain seq x y z
N MET A 1 12.84 -0.54 21.35
CA MET A 1 12.32 -0.61 19.98
C MET A 1 13.49 -1.10 19.12
N PRO A 2 13.37 -2.24 18.44
CA PRO A 2 14.44 -2.75 17.58
C PRO A 2 14.62 -1.94 16.30
N TYR A 3 15.83 -1.97 15.76
CA TYR A 3 16.14 -1.43 14.44
C TYR A 3 16.28 -2.57 13.45
N VAL A 4 15.83 -2.34 12.23
CA VAL A 4 15.92 -3.31 11.14
C VAL A 4 16.56 -2.64 9.94
N HIS A 5 17.59 -3.28 9.41
CA HIS A 5 18.25 -2.88 8.18
C HIS A 5 17.65 -3.61 6.98
N TYR A 6 17.27 -2.87 5.94
CA TYR A 6 16.76 -3.42 4.69
C TYR A 6 17.91 -3.61 3.68
N ASN A 7 18.17 -4.85 3.32
CA ASN A 7 19.13 -5.26 2.28
C ASN A 7 18.42 -5.72 1.00
N GLY A 8 17.09 -5.60 0.91
CA GLY A 8 16.37 -5.96 -0.30
C GLY A 8 16.61 -4.94 -1.42
N GLY A 9 16.42 -5.40 -2.66
CA GLY A 9 16.56 -4.54 -3.82
C GLY A 9 15.30 -3.70 -4.05
N GLY A 10 15.47 -2.38 -4.11
CA GLY A 10 14.39 -1.44 -4.43
C GLY A 10 13.79 -0.75 -3.21
N ARG A 11 12.51 -0.41 -3.30
CA ARG A 11 11.78 0.34 -2.26
C ARG A 11 10.71 -0.56 -1.66
N TYR A 12 10.73 -0.72 -0.34
CA TYR A 12 9.80 -1.58 0.38
C TYR A 12 8.96 -0.76 1.37
N ARG A 13 7.63 -0.93 1.34
CA ARG A 13 6.72 -0.21 2.23
C ARG A 13 5.93 -1.22 3.07
N THR A 14 5.96 -1.06 4.39
CA THR A 14 5.16 -1.90 5.29
C THR A 14 4.75 -1.13 6.54
N SER A 15 3.52 -1.32 7.00
CA SER A 15 3.02 -0.77 8.28
C SER A 15 3.32 0.73 8.47
N GLY A 16 3.26 1.52 7.40
CA GLY A 16 3.57 2.96 7.43
C GLY A 16 5.05 3.32 7.36
N HIS A 17 5.96 2.34 7.42
CA HIS A 17 7.39 2.52 7.22
C HIS A 17 7.77 2.34 5.76
N LEU A 18 8.70 3.19 5.32
CA LEU A 18 9.33 3.11 4.02
C LEU A 18 10.78 2.72 4.23
N PHE A 19 11.21 1.68 3.53
CA PHE A 19 12.58 1.19 3.52
C PHE A 19 13.14 1.33 2.11
N GLU A 20 14.38 1.81 2.04
CA GLU A 20 15.18 1.87 0.82
C GLU A 20 16.40 0.96 0.98
N GLU A 21 16.97 0.48 -0.13
CA GLU A 21 18.14 -0.40 -0.07
C GLU A 21 19.26 0.24 0.79
N GLY A 22 19.65 -0.45 1.87
CA GLY A 22 20.66 0.03 2.82
C GLY A 22 20.11 0.82 4.01
N ASP A 23 18.79 0.98 4.12
CA ASP A 23 18.16 1.81 5.14
C ASP A 23 17.99 1.08 6.48
N VAL A 24 18.11 1.81 7.60
CA VAL A 24 17.92 1.29 8.96
C VAL A 24 16.78 2.05 9.63
N VAL A 25 15.67 1.37 9.88
CA VAL A 25 14.47 1.98 10.46
C VAL A 25 14.19 1.41 11.85
N GLU A 26 13.77 2.29 12.76
CA GLU A 26 13.20 1.88 14.05
C GLU A 26 11.78 1.35 13.85
N VAL A 27 11.55 0.13 14.32
CA VAL A 27 10.23 -0.51 14.21
C VAL A 27 9.79 -1.11 15.54
N GLU A 28 8.51 -1.46 15.61
CA GLU A 28 7.95 -2.22 16.72
C GLU A 28 8.52 -3.63 16.78
N GLU A 29 8.51 -4.25 17.97
CA GLU A 29 9.12 -5.56 18.20
C GLU A 29 8.48 -6.67 17.35
N ASP A 30 7.16 -6.65 17.24
CA ASP A 30 6.39 -7.58 16.40
C ASP A 30 6.75 -7.42 14.91
N LEU A 31 6.91 -6.17 14.45
CA LEU A 31 7.28 -5.86 13.08
C LEU A 31 8.72 -6.25 12.77
N ALA A 32 9.65 -6.07 13.72
CA ALA A 32 11.02 -6.52 13.55
C ALA A 32 11.13 -8.04 13.45
N ASP A 33 10.34 -8.79 14.23
CA ASP A 33 10.31 -10.25 14.15
C ASP A 33 9.84 -10.68 12.75
N TYR A 34 8.70 -10.14 12.31
CA TYR A 34 8.14 -10.39 10.98
C TYR A 34 9.10 -10.02 9.84
N LEU A 35 9.80 -8.88 9.95
CA LEU A 35 10.75 -8.45 8.93
C LEU A 35 11.97 -9.36 8.93
N CYS A 36 12.50 -9.75 10.09
CA CYS A 36 13.65 -10.66 10.18
C CYS A 36 13.39 -12.07 9.64
N GLU A 37 12.12 -12.49 9.52
CA GLU A 37 11.77 -13.73 8.80
C GLU A 37 12.06 -13.64 7.30
N LYS A 38 12.17 -12.42 6.76
CA LYS A 38 12.56 -12.18 5.37
C LYS A 38 14.08 -12.02 5.29
N ASP A 39 14.70 -12.77 4.40
CA ASP A 39 16.16 -12.73 4.13
C ASP A 39 16.65 -11.32 3.69
N GLU A 40 15.71 -10.44 3.34
CA GLU A 40 15.93 -9.05 2.93
C GLU A 40 16.14 -8.10 4.12
N PHE A 41 15.90 -8.54 5.37
CA PHE A 41 15.99 -7.68 6.54
C PHE A 41 16.87 -8.29 7.63
N ALA A 42 17.68 -7.44 8.27
CA ALA A 42 18.56 -7.84 9.36
C ALA A 42 18.34 -6.97 10.59
N ARG A 43 18.15 -7.60 11.76
CA ARG A 43 18.03 -6.87 13.04
C ARG A 43 19.38 -6.27 13.43
N VAL A 44 19.38 -4.97 13.68
CA VAL A 44 20.56 -4.23 14.14
C VAL A 44 20.34 -3.86 15.60
N GLU A 45 21.25 -4.27 16.48
CA GLU A 45 21.28 -3.80 17.86
C GLU A 45 21.86 -2.37 17.85
N GLY A 46 21.00 -1.38 18.13
CA GLY A 46 21.37 0.03 18.06
C GLY A 46 22.41 0.42 19.11
N ASP A 47 23.67 0.50 18.70
CA ASP A 47 24.77 1.11 19.47
C ASP A 47 25.61 2.12 18.66
N GLU A 48 25.23 2.49 17.44
CA GLU A 48 25.98 3.50 16.69
C GLU A 48 25.06 4.44 15.92
N THR A 49 24.87 5.64 16.48
CA THR A 49 24.62 6.92 15.78
C THR A 49 23.83 6.83 14.47
N ILE A 50 22.51 6.69 14.53
CA ILE A 50 21.65 6.94 13.37
C ILE A 50 21.30 8.43 13.38
N ASP A 51 21.98 9.17 12.52
CA ASP A 51 21.69 10.56 12.17
C ASP A 51 20.34 10.55 11.44
N GLU A 52 19.31 11.17 12.02
CA GLU A 52 17.98 11.29 11.41
C GLU A 52 18.12 11.92 10.02
N PRO A 53 17.66 11.29 8.91
CA PRO A 53 17.61 11.98 7.64
C PRO A 53 16.58 13.11 7.74
N GLU A 54 17.06 14.36 7.73
CA GLU A 54 16.23 15.53 7.50
C GLU A 54 15.44 15.31 6.20
N ILE A 55 14.12 15.13 6.33
CA ILE A 55 13.15 15.15 5.25
C ILE A 55 13.24 16.49 4.51
N ALA A 56 14.16 16.59 3.56
CA ALA A 56 14.21 17.64 2.56
C ALA A 56 13.01 17.46 1.63
N SER A 57 11.92 18.15 1.96
CA SER A 57 10.89 18.46 0.98
C SER A 57 11.52 19.33 -0.12
N GLU A 58 11.87 18.73 -1.25
CA GLU A 58 12.23 19.47 -2.47
C GLU A 58 11.38 18.98 -3.65
N ASP A 59 10.41 19.83 -3.97
CA ASP A 59 9.75 20.02 -5.25
C ASP A 59 10.74 19.90 -6.44
N THR A 60 10.48 19.04 -7.42
CA THR A 60 10.62 19.37 -8.86
C THR A 60 10.05 18.28 -9.77
N VAL A 61 9.42 18.76 -10.84
CA VAL A 61 8.53 18.10 -11.80
C VAL A 61 9.24 17.39 -12.97
N ASP A 62 8.49 16.45 -13.56
CA ASP A 62 8.38 16.10 -14.99
C ASP A 62 9.34 15.06 -15.61
N THR A 63 8.78 13.89 -15.92
CA THR A 63 8.97 13.29 -17.26
C THR A 63 7.68 12.56 -17.64
N LEU A 64 6.90 13.17 -18.54
CA LEU A 64 5.94 12.50 -19.41
C LEU A 64 6.62 11.31 -20.11
N ASP A 65 6.14 10.08 -19.87
CA ASP A 65 6.37 8.93 -20.74
C ASP A 65 5.01 8.41 -21.21
N GLU A 66 4.75 8.63 -22.49
CA GLU A 66 3.54 8.24 -23.22
C GLU A 66 3.50 6.72 -23.39
N SER A 67 2.64 6.05 -22.61
CA SER A 67 1.98 4.84 -23.09
C SER A 67 0.53 5.19 -23.38
N GLU A 68 0.27 5.48 -24.66
CA GLU A 68 -1.06 5.44 -25.24
C GLU A 68 -1.64 4.02 -25.07
N GLU A 69 -2.57 3.83 -24.15
CA GLU A 69 -3.85 3.20 -24.49
C GLU A 69 -4.93 3.65 -23.49
N SER A 70 -5.93 4.36 -24.02
CA SER A 70 -7.22 4.68 -23.39
C SER A 70 -7.23 5.73 -22.28
N ALA A 71 -7.19 6.99 -22.71
CA ALA A 71 -7.91 8.06 -22.03
C ALA A 71 -9.43 7.73 -22.03
N GLU A 72 -9.93 7.04 -21.01
CA GLU A 72 -11.36 6.80 -20.82
C GLU A 72 -11.78 7.19 -19.40
N SER A 73 -12.26 8.43 -19.29
CA SER A 73 -12.87 9.07 -18.12
C SER A 73 -11.96 9.39 -16.94
N GLU A 74 -12.17 10.55 -16.35
CA GLU A 74 -11.87 10.87 -14.94
C GLU A 74 -12.78 9.98 -14.06
N GLY A 75 -12.63 8.67 -14.21
CA GLY A 75 -13.51 7.61 -13.74
C GLY A 75 -12.68 6.61 -12.96
N PHE A 76 -13.26 6.10 -11.88
CA PHE A 76 -12.62 5.20 -10.94
C PHE A 76 -11.83 4.07 -11.62
N ASP A 77 -10.51 4.11 -11.45
CA ASP A 77 -9.58 3.14 -12.01
C ASP A 77 -9.44 1.95 -11.06
N VAL A 78 -10.19 0.89 -11.33
CA VAL A 78 -10.34 -0.25 -10.42
C VAL A 78 -9.02 -1.00 -10.25
N ASP A 79 -8.20 -1.07 -11.30
CA ASP A 79 -6.92 -1.80 -11.27
C ASP A 79 -5.91 -1.08 -10.38
N GLU A 80 -5.79 0.25 -10.55
CA GLU A 80 -4.96 1.10 -9.69
C GLU A 80 -5.46 1.08 -8.23
N TRP A 81 -6.76 1.20 -8.00
CA TRP A 81 -7.34 1.09 -6.64
C TRP A 81 -7.07 -0.26 -5.98
N THR A 82 -7.16 -1.35 -6.76
CA THR A 82 -6.88 -2.72 -6.29
C THR A 82 -5.41 -2.91 -5.95
N HIS A 83 -4.53 -2.25 -6.69
CA HIS A 83 -3.08 -2.28 -6.50
C HIS A 83 -2.62 -1.40 -5.32
N GLU A 84 -3.21 -0.22 -5.17
CA GLU A 84 -2.87 0.77 -4.15
C GLU A 84 -3.35 0.36 -2.75
N HIS A 85 -4.56 -0.21 -2.64
CA HIS A 85 -5.18 -0.54 -1.36
C HIS A 85 -5.11 -2.04 -1.02
N HIS A 86 -4.90 -2.35 0.25
CA HIS A 86 -5.00 -3.73 0.73
C HIS A 86 -6.47 -4.20 0.78
N TYR A 87 -6.71 -5.52 0.67
CA TYR A 87 -8.07 -6.07 0.62
C TYR A 87 -8.94 -5.71 1.84
N GLN A 88 -8.34 -5.43 3.00
CA GLN A 88 -9.07 -4.97 4.18
C GLN A 88 -9.58 -3.53 4.00
N GLU A 89 -8.72 -2.63 3.55
CA GLU A 89 -9.05 -1.22 3.31
C GLU A 89 -10.04 -1.07 2.15
N ARG A 90 -9.90 -1.88 1.10
CA ARG A 90 -10.87 -1.99 0.00
C ARG A 90 -12.28 -2.36 0.48
N ALA A 91 -12.37 -3.36 1.35
CA ALA A 91 -13.66 -3.77 1.91
C ALA A 91 -14.28 -2.66 2.77
N GLU A 92 -13.47 -1.85 3.45
CA GLU A 92 -13.95 -0.69 4.22
C GLU A 92 -14.46 0.43 3.31
N GLN A 93 -13.73 0.78 2.25
CA GLN A 93 -14.15 1.80 1.27
C GLN A 93 -15.47 1.42 0.57
N VAL A 94 -15.61 0.14 0.21
CA VAL A 94 -16.86 -0.40 -0.35
C VAL A 94 -18.01 -0.28 0.65
N ARG A 95 -17.80 -0.62 1.93
CA ARG A 95 -18.83 -0.45 2.97
C ARG A 95 -19.14 1.01 3.26
N ALA A 96 -18.16 1.90 3.14
CA ALA A 96 -18.31 3.34 3.29
C ALA A 96 -19.10 3.97 2.13
N GLY A 97 -19.22 3.25 1.00
CA GLY A 97 -19.94 3.67 -0.18
C GLY A 97 -19.22 4.70 -1.03
N GLU A 98 -17.89 4.79 -0.90
CA GLU A 98 -17.07 5.73 -1.68
C GLU A 98 -17.10 5.43 -3.19
N HIS A 99 -17.42 4.18 -3.56
CA HIS A 99 -17.47 3.70 -4.94
C HIS A 99 -18.78 2.98 -5.27
N ASP A 100 -19.90 3.43 -4.67
CA ASP A 100 -21.23 2.84 -4.85
C ASP A 100 -21.65 2.69 -6.33
N GLU A 101 -21.22 3.62 -7.19
CA GLU A 101 -21.49 3.59 -8.64
C GLU A 101 -20.57 2.64 -9.43
N HIS A 102 -19.44 2.22 -8.83
CA HIS A 102 -18.42 1.36 -9.45
C HIS A 102 -18.36 -0.03 -8.81
N LEU A 103 -19.32 -0.40 -7.96
CA LEU A 103 -19.39 -1.70 -7.29
C LEU A 103 -19.33 -2.89 -8.26
N ASP A 104 -19.90 -2.76 -9.45
CA ASP A 104 -19.87 -3.81 -10.48
C ASP A 104 -18.45 -4.04 -10.99
N ALA A 105 -17.73 -2.96 -11.28
CA ALA A 105 -16.36 -3.00 -11.77
C ALA A 105 -15.40 -3.52 -10.68
N ILE A 106 -15.62 -3.12 -9.42
CA ILE A 106 -14.89 -3.66 -8.26
C ILE A 106 -15.11 -5.17 -8.14
N ALA A 107 -16.34 -5.66 -8.24
CA ALA A 107 -16.61 -7.10 -8.12
C ALA A 107 -15.95 -7.93 -9.23
N GLU A 108 -15.81 -7.37 -10.43
CA GLU A 108 -15.17 -8.05 -11.57
C GLU A 108 -13.63 -8.09 -11.45
N ALA A 109 -13.00 -7.00 -11.01
CA ALA A 109 -11.55 -6.95 -10.85
C ALA A 109 -11.06 -7.64 -9.57
N GLU A 110 -11.90 -7.66 -8.54
CA GLU A 110 -11.52 -8.14 -7.22
C GLU A 110 -11.44 -9.67 -7.15
N SER A 111 -10.31 -10.14 -6.63
CA SER A 111 -10.04 -11.57 -6.44
C SER A 111 -10.22 -12.02 -4.98
N ALA A 112 -10.29 -11.08 -4.03
CA ALA A 112 -10.51 -11.37 -2.62
C ALA A 112 -12.01 -11.50 -2.28
N THR A 113 -12.41 -12.67 -1.76
CA THR A 113 -13.79 -12.94 -1.35
C THR A 113 -14.31 -11.96 -0.28
N THR A 114 -13.45 -11.43 0.58
CA THR A 114 -13.83 -10.46 1.62
C THR A 114 -14.34 -9.14 1.04
N VAL A 115 -13.72 -8.66 -0.04
CA VAL A 115 -14.14 -7.43 -0.71
C VAL A 115 -15.38 -7.71 -1.56
N GLN A 116 -15.46 -8.87 -2.21
CA GLN A 116 -16.68 -9.29 -2.93
C GLN A 116 -17.90 -9.40 -2.01
N ASP A 117 -17.73 -9.90 -0.78
CA ASP A 117 -18.79 -9.97 0.24
C ASP A 117 -19.25 -8.56 0.62
N ALA A 118 -18.31 -7.64 0.91
CA ALA A 118 -18.61 -6.24 1.19
C ALA A 118 -19.34 -5.55 0.03
N VAL A 119 -18.97 -5.83 -1.23
CA VAL A 119 -19.65 -5.31 -2.42
C VAL A 119 -21.08 -5.84 -2.48
N GLY A 120 -21.27 -7.14 -2.25
CA GLY A 120 -22.58 -7.78 -2.23
C GLY A 120 -23.51 -7.21 -1.15
N GLU A 121 -23.00 -7.03 0.06
CA GLU A 121 -23.72 -6.37 1.16
C GLU A 121 -24.13 -4.95 0.77
N ARG A 122 -23.20 -4.16 0.25
CA ARG A 122 -23.45 -2.77 -0.13
C ARG A 122 -24.47 -2.65 -1.26
N ARG A 123 -24.38 -3.51 -2.27
CA ARG A 123 -25.35 -3.55 -3.37
C ARG A 123 -26.76 -3.88 -2.88
N ALA A 124 -26.85 -4.82 -1.94
CA ALA A 124 -28.13 -5.17 -1.32
C ALA A 124 -28.73 -4.01 -0.52
N GLU A 125 -27.91 -3.19 0.14
CA GLU A 125 -28.39 -1.97 0.83
C GLU A 125 -28.87 -0.88 -0.14
N LEU A 126 -28.25 -0.75 -1.31
CA LEU A 126 -28.64 0.25 -2.33
C LEU A 126 -29.92 -0.13 -3.09
N GLU A 127 -30.25 -1.43 -3.16
CA GLU A 127 -31.47 -1.94 -3.83
C GLU A 127 -32.67 -2.13 -2.88
N ALA A 128 -32.46 -2.06 -1.56
CA ALA A 128 -33.48 -2.26 -0.51
C ALA A 128 -34.34 -1.01 -0.21
#